data_AF-A0A821ZY84-F1
#
_entry.id   AF-A0A821ZY84-F1
#
_cell.length_a   1.000
_cell.length_b   1.000
_cell.length_c   1.000
_cell.angle_alpha   90.00
_cell.angle_beta   90.00
_cell.angle_gamma   90.00
#
_symmetry.space_group_name_H-M   'P 1'
#
loop_
_entity.id
_entity.type
_entity.pdbx_description
1 polymer ?
#
loop_
_entity_poly.entity_id
_entity_poly.type
_entity_poly.pdbx_seq_one_letter_code
_entity_poly.pdbx_strand_id
1 'polypeptide(L)'
;DNCGLIALFQPIHPETSSDDLFCVATTHLLFSPKRGDIKLAQLQYFLAEVDRLATRDHPTGCYYPIILCGDFNAQPQCPLIQFLLNQYIKYDSFRCIDISGQTPSSVVDDCFSHPLPSNELLPLSFVTSDCRLATLNDDLVFEKHANQQQSSAILTHNKQLLSVYDSNDMLDVTTNAGDEAHLVDYIFYSQQENDPYRLNLLSRYDLYKQDEVINVHMPNHQFASDHFMLAAKFALKLRKTNVAHQQ
;
A
#
# COMPACT_ATOMS: atom_id res chain seq x y z
N ASP A 1 -10.33 2.29 -13.39
CA ASP A 1 -9.76 2.56 -12.05
C ASP A 1 -8.53 3.43 -12.13
N ASN A 2 -8.28 4.18 -11.06
CA ASN A 2 -7.17 5.10 -10.92
C ASN A 2 -5.91 4.33 -10.45
N CYS A 3 -4.77 4.53 -11.11
CA CYS A 3 -3.51 3.90 -10.68
C CYS A 3 -2.96 4.51 -9.38
N GLY A 4 -3.30 5.76 -9.06
CA GLY A 4 -2.97 6.41 -7.80
C GLY A 4 -2.85 7.94 -7.89
N LEU A 5 -3.01 8.61 -6.76
CA LEU A 5 -2.71 10.03 -6.55
C LEU A 5 -1.67 10.14 -5.44
N ILE A 6 -0.67 11.00 -5.62
CA ILE A 6 0.43 11.15 -4.67
C ILE A 6 0.75 12.64 -4.55
N ALA A 7 0.89 13.12 -3.33
CA ALA A 7 1.29 14.49 -3.05
C ALA A 7 2.24 14.56 -1.85
N LEU A 8 3.19 15.47 -1.94
CA LEU A 8 4.12 15.79 -0.87
C LEU A 8 3.66 17.09 -0.22
N PHE A 9 3.53 17.09 1.11
CA PHE A 9 3.00 18.20 1.87
C PHE A 9 4.03 18.72 2.86
N GLN A 10 4.02 20.04 3.06
CA GLN A 10 4.75 20.73 4.11
C GLN A 10 3.76 21.31 5.11
N PRO A 11 3.91 21.06 6.43
CA PRO A 11 3.11 21.72 7.45
C PRO A 11 3.31 23.24 7.42
N ILE A 12 2.26 24.01 7.70
CA ILE A 12 2.38 25.46 7.89
C ILE A 12 2.48 25.73 9.39
N HIS A 13 3.70 25.84 9.89
CA HIS A 13 4.00 26.16 11.29
C HIS A 13 5.27 27.04 11.38
N PRO A 14 5.38 27.98 12.35
CA PRO A 14 6.56 28.86 12.47
C PRO A 14 7.89 28.12 12.63
N GLU A 15 7.87 26.91 13.18
CA GLU A 15 9.06 26.08 13.40
C GLU A 15 9.33 25.08 12.25
N THR A 16 8.53 25.11 11.18
CA THR A 16 8.66 24.16 10.07
C THR A 16 9.93 24.43 9.24
N SER A 17 10.73 23.38 9.04
CA SER A 17 11.85 23.33 8.10
C SER A 17 11.40 22.98 6.67
N SER A 18 12.20 23.33 5.66
CA SER A 18 12.02 22.89 4.27
C SER A 18 12.06 21.36 4.11
N ASP A 19 12.63 20.67 5.09
CA ASP A 19 12.82 19.21 5.09
C ASP A 19 11.73 18.50 5.92
N ASP A 20 10.81 19.24 6.57
CA ASP A 20 9.63 18.69 7.25
C ASP A 20 8.51 18.43 6.24
N LEU A 21 8.73 17.43 5.40
CA LEU A 21 7.77 17.00 4.40
C LEU A 21 7.18 15.63 4.78
N PHE A 22 5.96 15.37 4.33
CA PHE A 22 5.33 14.05 4.42
C PHE A 22 4.56 13.75 3.14
N CYS A 23 4.56 12.47 2.74
CA CYS A 23 3.90 11.99 1.54
C CYS A 23 2.52 11.43 1.89
N VAL A 24 1.49 11.84 1.16
CA VAL A 24 0.17 11.21 1.19
C VAL A 24 -0.11 10.65 -0.19
N ALA A 25 -0.47 9.38 -0.25
CA ALA A 25 -0.84 8.73 -1.48
C ALA A 25 -2.14 7.94 -1.31
N THR A 26 -2.96 7.92 -2.35
CA THR A 26 -4.18 7.12 -2.40
C THR A 26 -4.29 6.36 -3.72
N THR A 27 -4.84 5.15 -3.67
CA THR A 27 -5.14 4.36 -4.87
C THR A 27 -6.51 3.70 -4.78
N HIS A 28 -7.00 3.21 -5.90
CA HIS A 28 -8.17 2.33 -5.97
C HIS A 28 -7.79 1.18 -6.91
N LEU A 29 -7.43 0.03 -6.34
CA LEU A 29 -7.00 -1.14 -7.12
C LEU A 29 -8.18 -1.78 -7.83
N LEU A 30 -7.90 -2.49 -8.92
CA LEU A 30 -8.91 -3.19 -9.73
C LEU A 30 -9.87 -4.01 -8.87
N PHE A 31 -11.19 -3.85 -9.05
CA PHE A 31 -12.18 -4.61 -8.27
C PHE A 31 -12.11 -6.14 -8.47
N SER A 32 -11.84 -6.58 -9.71
CA SER A 32 -11.99 -7.99 -10.12
C SER A 32 -11.24 -8.98 -9.20
N PRO A 33 -11.95 -9.91 -8.53
CA PRO A 33 -11.34 -10.87 -7.60
C PRO A 33 -10.43 -11.90 -8.28
N LYS A 34 -10.59 -12.09 -9.60
CA LYS A 34 -9.83 -13.06 -10.40
C LYS A 34 -8.49 -12.55 -10.92
N ARG A 35 -8.20 -11.26 -10.74
CA ARG A 35 -7.08 -10.57 -11.40
C ARG A 35 -6.05 -10.05 -10.41
N GLY A 36 -5.60 -10.94 -9.53
CA GLY A 36 -4.51 -10.67 -8.59
C GLY A 36 -3.21 -10.24 -9.27
N ASP A 37 -2.93 -10.76 -10.47
CA ASP A 37 -1.84 -10.32 -11.35
C ASP A 37 -1.89 -8.81 -11.60
N ILE A 38 -3.05 -8.28 -12.01
CA ILE A 38 -3.21 -6.85 -12.28
C ILE A 38 -3.11 -6.05 -10.98
N LYS A 39 -3.72 -6.52 -9.89
CA LYS A 39 -3.65 -5.81 -8.61
C LYS A 39 -2.22 -5.67 -8.10
N LEU A 40 -1.41 -6.73 -8.18
CA LEU A 40 0.01 -6.68 -7.82
C LEU A 40 0.78 -5.75 -8.76
N ALA A 41 0.53 -5.78 -10.07
CA ALA A 41 1.19 -4.87 -11.01
C ALA A 41 0.82 -3.39 -10.76
N GLN A 42 -0.46 -3.10 -10.50
CA GLN A 42 -0.93 -1.76 -10.11
C GLN A 42 -0.25 -1.31 -8.82
N LEU A 43 -0.17 -2.18 -7.82
CA LEU A 43 0.46 -1.89 -6.54
C LEU A 43 1.98 -1.70 -6.69
N GLN A 44 2.65 -2.52 -7.49
CA GLN A 44 4.08 -2.40 -7.78
C GLN A 44 4.39 -1.03 -8.38
N TYR A 45 3.62 -0.60 -9.39
CA TYR A 45 3.80 0.71 -10.01
C TYR A 45 3.46 1.86 -9.05
N PHE A 46 2.36 1.74 -8.29
CA PHE A 46 1.99 2.72 -7.27
C PHE A 46 3.10 2.92 -6.22
N LEU A 47 3.67 1.84 -5.71
CA LEU A 47 4.78 1.88 -4.75
C LEU A 47 6.06 2.49 -5.35
N ALA A 48 6.28 2.33 -6.66
CA ALA A 48 7.41 2.93 -7.37
C ALA A 48 7.28 4.46 -7.54
N GLU A 49 6.08 4.97 -7.78
CA GLU A 49 5.86 6.41 -7.80
C GLU A 49 5.91 7.02 -6.39
N VAL A 50 5.39 6.29 -5.38
CA VAL A 50 5.57 6.67 -3.97
C VAL A 50 7.05 6.70 -3.61
N ASP A 51 7.84 5.72 -4.07
CA ASP A 51 9.29 5.70 -3.89
C ASP A 51 9.94 6.98 -4.41
N ARG A 52 9.69 7.30 -5.67
CA ARG A 52 10.25 8.48 -6.33
C ARG A 52 9.92 9.79 -5.63
N LEU A 53 8.68 9.94 -5.15
CA LEU A 53 8.21 11.20 -4.52
C LEU A 53 8.54 11.31 -3.04
N ALA A 54 8.60 10.19 -2.32
CA ALA A 54 8.87 10.19 -0.87
C ALA A 54 10.36 10.05 -0.53
N THR A 55 11.22 9.72 -1.50
CA THR A 55 12.67 9.65 -1.29
C THR A 55 13.24 11.02 -0.92
N ARG A 56 14.16 11.04 0.04
CA ARG A 56 14.90 12.25 0.45
C ARG A 56 16.24 12.32 -0.27
N ASP A 57 16.63 13.50 -0.74
CA ASP A 57 17.93 13.77 -1.40
C ASP A 57 19.14 13.78 -0.43
N HIS A 58 19.00 13.22 0.79
CA HIS A 58 20.01 13.26 1.84
C HIS A 58 20.65 11.87 2.02
N PRO A 59 21.95 11.74 2.36
CA PRO A 59 22.66 10.45 2.55
C PRO A 59 22.11 9.53 3.66
N THR A 60 21.01 9.89 4.31
CA THR A 60 20.24 8.96 5.13
C THR A 60 19.19 8.34 4.22
N GLY A 61 19.33 7.06 3.86
CA GLY A 61 18.38 6.27 3.07
C GLY A 61 17.02 6.12 3.75
N CYS A 62 16.31 7.22 3.88
CA CYS A 62 15.09 7.41 4.64
C CYS A 62 14.07 8.13 3.75
N TYR A 63 12.83 7.65 3.75
CA TYR A 63 11.71 8.34 3.13
C TYR A 63 11.25 9.50 4.03
N TYR A 64 10.62 10.52 3.45
CA TYR A 64 9.68 11.33 4.21
C TYR A 64 8.58 10.43 4.78
N PRO A 65 7.99 10.73 5.95
CA PRO A 65 6.89 9.94 6.47
C PRO A 65 5.77 9.79 5.44
N ILE A 66 5.27 8.57 5.28
CA ILE A 66 4.32 8.19 4.25
C ILE A 66 2.99 7.83 4.89
N ILE A 67 1.89 8.28 4.29
CA ILE A 67 0.53 7.77 4.50
C ILE A 67 0.05 7.21 3.16
N LEU A 68 -0.30 5.93 3.12
CA LEU A 68 -0.93 5.29 1.96
C LEU A 68 -2.38 4.95 2.32
N CYS A 69 -3.35 5.29 1.49
CA CYS A 69 -4.74 4.94 1.76
C CYS A 69 -5.52 4.56 0.50
N GLY A 70 -6.76 4.13 0.70
CA GLY A 70 -7.71 3.90 -0.37
C GLY A 70 -8.31 2.49 -0.35
N ASP A 71 -9.00 2.18 -1.44
CA ASP A 71 -9.65 0.89 -1.65
C ASP A 71 -8.68 -0.05 -2.38
N PHE A 72 -8.19 -1.05 -1.66
CA PHE A 72 -7.27 -2.04 -2.20
C PHE A 72 -8.00 -3.22 -2.84
N ASN A 73 -9.33 -3.29 -2.72
CA ASN A 73 -10.15 -4.42 -3.13
C ASN A 73 -9.54 -5.74 -2.65
N ALA A 74 -9.02 -5.76 -1.41
CA ALA A 74 -8.24 -6.86 -0.87
C ALA A 74 -8.59 -7.06 0.60
N GLN A 75 -8.93 -8.29 0.97
CA GLN A 75 -9.26 -8.64 2.34
C GLN A 75 -8.02 -8.68 3.23
N PRO A 76 -8.17 -8.53 4.56
CA PRO A 76 -7.04 -8.63 5.47
C PRO A 76 -6.40 -10.02 5.37
N GLN A 77 -5.12 -10.12 5.75
CA GLN A 77 -4.33 -11.36 5.69
C GLN A 77 -4.10 -11.96 4.30
N CYS A 78 -4.65 -11.38 3.23
CA CYS A 78 -4.38 -11.87 1.87
C CYS A 78 -2.92 -11.59 1.45
N PRO A 79 -2.39 -12.31 0.45
CA PRO A 79 -1.01 -12.13 -0.03
C PRO A 79 -0.66 -10.69 -0.40
N LEU A 80 -1.59 -9.94 -1.00
CA LEU A 80 -1.39 -8.53 -1.36
C LEU A 80 -1.18 -7.62 -0.14
N ILE A 81 -2.00 -7.77 0.91
CA ILE A 81 -1.85 -6.98 2.14
C ILE A 81 -0.60 -7.41 2.91
N GLN A 82 -0.31 -8.72 2.95
CA GLN A 82 0.91 -9.24 3.56
C GLN A 82 2.18 -8.77 2.84
N PHE A 83 2.14 -8.59 1.52
CA PHE A 83 3.22 -7.97 0.78
C PHE A 83 3.50 -6.55 1.28
N LEU A 84 2.47 -5.72 1.46
CA LEU A 84 2.62 -4.33 1.94
C LEU A 84 3.21 -4.24 3.36
N LEU A 85 2.82 -5.16 4.24
CA LEU A 85 3.27 -5.17 5.62
C LEU A 85 4.68 -5.80 5.75
N ASN A 86 4.89 -6.95 5.10
CA ASN A 86 6.12 -7.73 5.21
C ASN A 86 7.20 -7.34 4.21
N GLN A 87 6.90 -6.40 3.29
CA GLN A 87 7.85 -5.87 2.30
C GLN A 87 8.37 -6.89 1.29
N TYR A 88 7.73 -8.06 1.21
CA TYR A 88 8.18 -9.18 0.41
C TYR A 88 7.01 -10.05 -0.03
N ILE A 89 7.01 -10.46 -1.30
CA ILE A 89 6.16 -11.53 -1.80
C ILE A 89 6.90 -12.30 -2.89
N LYS A 90 6.80 -13.64 -2.84
CA LYS A 90 7.14 -14.51 -3.96
C LYS A 90 5.83 -14.98 -4.61
N TYR A 91 5.40 -14.28 -5.65
CA TYR A 91 4.01 -14.34 -6.12
C TYR A 91 3.70 -15.59 -6.97
N ASP A 92 4.70 -16.24 -7.56
CA ASP A 92 4.52 -17.49 -8.34
C ASP A 92 4.12 -18.70 -7.48
N SER A 93 4.07 -18.53 -6.16
CA SER A 93 3.51 -19.51 -5.22
C SER A 93 1.99 -19.38 -5.03
N PHE A 94 1.35 -18.36 -5.58
CA PHE A 94 -0.06 -18.07 -5.42
C PHE A 94 -0.82 -18.13 -6.75
N ARG A 95 -2.11 -18.50 -6.70
CA ARG A 95 -3.02 -18.37 -7.84
C ARG A 95 -3.52 -16.93 -7.93
N CYS A 96 -3.90 -16.48 -9.12
CA CYS A 96 -4.43 -15.12 -9.33
C CYS A 96 -5.61 -14.78 -8.40
N ILE A 97 -6.49 -15.76 -8.13
CA ILE A 97 -7.68 -15.59 -7.29
C ILE A 97 -7.36 -15.46 -5.80
N ASP A 98 -6.20 -15.95 -5.35
CA ASP A 98 -5.83 -15.96 -3.92
C ASP A 98 -5.25 -14.62 -3.47
N ILE A 99 -4.63 -13.87 -4.38
CA ILE A 99 -3.84 -12.66 -4.09
C ILE A 99 -4.61 -11.64 -3.25
N SER A 100 -5.90 -11.45 -3.53
CA SER A 100 -6.73 -10.43 -2.87
C SER A 100 -7.65 -10.96 -1.78
N GLY A 101 -7.74 -12.28 -1.61
CA GLY A 101 -8.62 -12.90 -0.60
C GLY A 101 -10.12 -12.71 -0.82
N GLN A 102 -10.56 -12.03 -1.88
CA GLN A 102 -11.99 -11.79 -2.16
C GLN A 102 -12.77 -13.05 -2.56
N THR A 103 -12.09 -14.11 -2.98
CA THR A 103 -12.73 -15.36 -3.37
C THR A 103 -12.60 -16.38 -2.23
N PRO A 104 -13.69 -17.05 -1.83
CA PRO A 104 -13.61 -18.15 -0.87
C PRO A 104 -12.65 -19.24 -1.37
N SER A 105 -11.86 -19.83 -0.47
CA SER A 105 -10.87 -20.87 -0.83
C SER A 105 -11.47 -22.10 -1.49
N SER A 106 -12.78 -22.32 -1.36
CA SER A 106 -13.52 -23.45 -1.95
C SER A 106 -13.90 -23.26 -3.43
N VAL A 107 -13.72 -22.06 -4.00
CA VAL A 107 -14.04 -21.82 -5.42
C VAL A 107 -12.95 -22.45 -6.29
N VAL A 108 -13.37 -23.41 -7.11
CA VAL A 108 -12.55 -24.04 -8.14
C VAL A 108 -12.91 -23.39 -9.48
N ASP A 109 -12.13 -22.39 -9.90
CA ASP A 109 -12.27 -21.75 -11.21
C ASP A 109 -11.12 -22.24 -12.11
N ASP A 110 -11.40 -23.17 -13.01
CA ASP A 110 -10.39 -23.92 -13.78
C ASP A 110 -9.43 -22.99 -14.58
N CYS A 111 -9.90 -21.83 -15.03
CA CYS A 111 -9.08 -20.89 -15.81
C CYS A 111 -8.14 -19.99 -14.98
N PHE A 112 -8.41 -19.79 -13.70
CA PHE A 112 -7.60 -18.95 -12.79
C PHE A 112 -7.02 -19.73 -11.61
N SER A 113 -7.10 -21.06 -11.69
CA SER A 113 -6.57 -21.99 -10.68
C SER A 113 -5.06 -22.24 -10.81
N HIS A 114 -4.42 -21.72 -11.85
CA HIS A 114 -2.98 -21.86 -12.03
C HIS A 114 -2.19 -20.82 -11.24
N PRO A 115 -1.01 -21.19 -10.71
CA PRO A 115 -0.09 -20.23 -10.12
C PRO A 115 0.26 -19.11 -11.09
N LEU A 116 0.55 -17.93 -10.55
CA LEU A 116 1.11 -16.83 -11.31
C LEU A 116 2.43 -17.28 -11.98
N PRO A 117 2.72 -16.77 -13.18
CA PRO A 117 3.92 -17.16 -13.88
C PRO A 117 5.17 -16.64 -13.16
N SER A 118 6.27 -17.38 -13.23
CA SER A 118 7.52 -17.01 -12.55
C SER A 118 8.29 -15.85 -13.21
N ASN A 119 7.70 -15.18 -14.20
CA ASN A 119 8.26 -13.99 -14.85
C ASN A 119 7.79 -12.70 -14.16
N GLU A 120 8.50 -11.61 -14.44
CA GLU A 120 8.20 -10.27 -13.94
C GLU A 120 6.79 -9.80 -14.35
N LEU A 121 6.07 -9.15 -13.41
CA LEU A 121 4.72 -8.62 -13.65
C LEU A 121 4.72 -7.39 -14.55
N LEU A 122 5.75 -6.55 -14.40
CA LEU A 122 6.00 -5.36 -15.20
C LEU A 122 7.36 -5.49 -15.89
N PRO A 123 7.57 -4.85 -17.05
CA PRO A 123 8.91 -4.77 -17.64
C PRO A 123 9.89 -4.17 -16.64
N LEU A 124 11.03 -4.83 -16.40
CA LEU A 124 12.06 -4.34 -15.48
C LEU A 124 12.73 -3.04 -15.95
N SER A 125 12.64 -2.74 -17.25
CA SER A 125 13.03 -1.43 -17.82
C SER A 125 12.03 -0.30 -17.51
N PHE A 126 10.92 -0.62 -16.85
CA PHE A 126 9.92 0.33 -16.41
C PHE A 126 9.86 0.40 -14.88
N VAL A 127 9.57 -0.73 -14.23
CA VAL A 127 9.49 -0.84 -12.76
C VAL A 127 10.27 -2.06 -12.30
N THR A 128 11.19 -1.86 -11.36
CA THR A 128 12.03 -2.91 -10.79
C THR A 128 11.24 -3.80 -9.81
N SER A 129 11.78 -4.97 -9.49
CA SER A 129 11.20 -5.90 -8.52
C SER A 129 11.14 -5.33 -7.10
N ASP A 130 12.00 -4.36 -6.76
CA ASP A 130 11.98 -3.65 -5.48
C ASP A 130 11.09 -2.39 -5.47
N CYS A 131 10.14 -2.33 -6.42
CA CYS A 131 9.14 -1.28 -6.55
C CYS A 131 9.76 0.12 -6.65
N ARG A 132 10.68 0.31 -7.60
CA ARG A 132 11.26 1.61 -7.98
C ARG A 132 11.13 1.81 -9.47
N LEU A 133 11.08 3.06 -9.93
CA LEU A 133 11.19 3.33 -11.36
C LEU A 133 12.60 2.95 -11.82
N ALA A 134 12.68 2.23 -12.94
CA ALA A 134 13.95 1.83 -13.51
C ALA A 134 14.79 3.04 -13.90
N THR A 135 16.09 2.98 -13.64
CA THR A 135 17.07 3.98 -14.10
C THR A 135 17.91 3.41 -15.24
N LEU A 136 18.64 4.26 -15.95
CA LEU A 136 19.58 3.84 -17.00
C LEU A 136 20.62 2.82 -16.51
N ASN A 137 21.00 2.88 -15.23
CA ASN A 137 21.91 1.90 -14.64
C ASN A 137 21.24 0.54 -14.45
N ASP A 138 19.95 0.51 -14.12
CA ASP A 138 19.17 -0.71 -13.98
C ASP A 138 18.95 -1.38 -15.34
N ASP A 139 18.75 -0.59 -16.42
CA ASP A 139 18.67 -1.12 -17.79
C ASP A 139 19.94 -1.87 -18.20
N LEU A 140 21.12 -1.30 -17.90
CA LEU A 140 22.41 -1.94 -18.19
C LEU A 140 22.64 -3.22 -17.38
N VAL A 141 22.13 -3.27 -16.16
CA VAL A 141 22.17 -4.45 -15.29
C VAL A 141 21.20 -5.51 -15.83
N PHE A 142 19.98 -5.10 -16.21
CA PHE A 142 18.99 -5.95 -16.82
C PHE A 142 19.48 -6.58 -18.12
N GLU A 143 20.10 -5.82 -19.04
CA GLU A 143 20.66 -6.39 -20.29
C GLU A 143 21.70 -7.47 -20.01
N LYS A 144 22.49 -7.33 -18.93
CA LYS A 144 23.45 -8.36 -18.51
C LYS A 144 22.77 -9.60 -17.91
N HIS A 145 21.71 -9.42 -17.12
CA HIS A 145 20.98 -10.51 -16.46
C HIS A 145 19.95 -11.22 -17.35
N ALA A 146 19.36 -10.53 -18.32
CA ALA A 146 18.46 -11.11 -19.32
C ALA A 146 19.16 -12.20 -20.13
N ASN A 147 20.47 -12.03 -20.36
CA ASN A 147 21.34 -13.05 -20.96
C ASN A 147 21.58 -14.28 -20.06
N GLN A 148 21.20 -14.22 -18.77
CA GLN A 148 21.41 -15.28 -17.77
C GLN A 148 20.10 -15.95 -17.29
N GLN A 149 18.92 -15.60 -17.83
CA GLN A 149 17.61 -16.21 -17.54
C GLN A 149 17.20 -16.29 -16.05
N GLN A 150 17.67 -15.40 -15.18
CA GLN A 150 17.26 -15.38 -13.76
C GLN A 150 16.06 -14.44 -13.54
N SER A 151 14.85 -14.97 -13.73
CA SER A 151 13.63 -14.36 -13.20
C SER A 151 13.37 -14.88 -11.79
N SER A 152 12.87 -14.04 -10.88
CA SER A 152 12.73 -14.40 -9.47
C SER A 152 11.30 -14.42 -8.94
N ALA A 153 10.32 -13.89 -9.68
CA ALA A 153 8.92 -13.77 -9.27
C ALA A 153 8.74 -13.19 -7.86
N ILE A 154 9.66 -12.33 -7.47
CA ILE A 154 9.75 -11.72 -6.14
C ILE A 154 9.51 -10.24 -6.32
N LEU A 155 8.62 -9.68 -5.49
CA LEU A 155 8.55 -8.25 -5.27
C LEU A 155 8.99 -7.90 -3.86
N THR A 156 9.66 -6.76 -3.73
CA THR A 156 10.02 -6.16 -2.44
C THR A 156 9.72 -4.66 -2.42
N HIS A 157 9.70 -4.06 -1.22
CA HIS A 157 9.81 -2.61 -1.03
C HIS A 157 10.46 -2.35 0.34
N ASN A 158 10.70 -1.09 0.71
CA ASN A 158 11.44 -0.72 1.93
C ASN A 158 10.73 0.37 2.76
N LYS A 159 9.43 0.54 2.55
CA LYS A 159 8.61 1.63 3.12
C LYS A 159 8.20 1.39 4.59
N GLN A 160 8.43 0.20 5.14
CA GLN A 160 8.17 -0.18 6.55
C GLN A 160 6.78 0.28 7.03
N LEU A 161 5.74 -0.26 6.40
CA LEU A 161 4.36 0.18 6.60
C LEU A 161 3.68 -0.56 7.75
N LEU A 162 2.84 0.15 8.48
CA LEU A 162 1.86 -0.41 9.41
C LEU A 162 0.45 0.02 9.00
N SER A 163 -0.53 -0.82 9.28
CA SER A 163 -1.94 -0.47 9.13
C SER A 163 -2.44 0.28 10.37
N VAL A 164 -3.25 1.32 10.18
CA VAL A 164 -3.98 1.99 11.28
C VAL A 164 -4.98 1.03 11.93
N TYR A 165 -5.60 0.18 11.12
CA TYR A 165 -6.60 -0.81 11.55
C TYR A 165 -5.94 -2.18 11.67
N ASP A 166 -6.22 -2.92 12.74
CA ASP A 166 -5.59 -4.23 12.97
C ASP A 166 -6.04 -5.21 11.90
N SER A 167 -5.13 -5.63 11.02
CA SER A 167 -5.43 -6.60 9.98
C SER A 167 -5.71 -8.01 10.53
N ASN A 168 -5.42 -8.26 11.81
CA ASN A 168 -5.79 -9.53 12.47
C ASN A 168 -7.23 -9.51 12.99
N ASP A 169 -7.83 -8.34 13.15
CA ASP A 169 -9.23 -8.18 13.52
C ASP A 169 -10.10 -8.28 12.26
N MET A 170 -10.40 -9.53 11.87
CA MET A 170 -11.18 -9.85 10.66
C MET A 170 -12.65 -9.41 10.74
N LEU A 171 -13.08 -8.81 11.86
CA LEU A 171 -14.47 -8.40 12.08
C LEU A 171 -14.73 -6.95 11.67
N ASP A 172 -13.69 -6.12 11.56
CA ASP A 172 -13.82 -4.73 11.09
C ASP A 172 -14.41 -4.72 9.66
N VAL A 173 -15.34 -3.80 9.39
CA VAL A 173 -16.00 -3.65 8.09
C VAL A 173 -15.76 -2.25 7.53
N THR A 174 -15.43 -2.20 6.24
CA THR A 174 -15.30 -0.93 5.50
C THR A 174 -16.25 -0.85 4.32
N THR A 175 -16.85 -1.97 3.87
CA THR A 175 -17.88 -1.97 2.84
C THR A 175 -18.96 -3.02 3.12
N ASN A 176 -20.20 -2.72 2.76
CA ASN A 176 -21.33 -3.66 2.84
C ASN A 176 -22.31 -3.46 1.66
N ALA A 177 -21.80 -3.75 0.46
CA ALA A 177 -22.54 -3.70 -0.79
C ALA A 177 -23.17 -5.07 -1.13
N GLY A 178 -24.16 -5.52 -0.35
CA GLY A 178 -24.91 -6.76 -0.63
C GLY A 178 -24.95 -7.73 0.54
N ASP A 179 -24.71 -9.02 0.26
CA ASP A 179 -24.84 -10.09 1.25
C ASP A 179 -23.57 -10.32 2.09
N GLU A 180 -22.46 -9.67 1.76
CA GLU A 180 -21.18 -9.83 2.46
C GLU A 180 -20.52 -8.49 2.80
N ALA A 181 -20.14 -8.37 4.07
CA ALA A 181 -19.43 -7.23 4.62
C ALA A 181 -17.92 -7.51 4.66
N HIS A 182 -17.11 -6.55 4.21
CA HIS A 182 -15.67 -6.74 4.04
C HIS A 182 -14.85 -5.54 4.51
N LEU A 183 -13.59 -5.81 4.87
CA LEU A 183 -12.53 -4.80 5.05
C LEU A 183 -11.68 -4.79 3.77
N VAL A 184 -11.81 -3.73 2.97
CA VAL A 184 -11.04 -3.53 1.73
C VAL A 184 -10.36 -2.17 1.65
N ASP A 185 -10.75 -1.25 2.55
CA ASP A 185 -10.20 0.09 2.66
C ASP A 185 -9.15 0.14 3.76
N TYR A 186 -8.05 0.81 3.50
CA TYR A 186 -6.93 0.87 4.45
C TYR A 186 -6.38 2.29 4.58
N ILE A 187 -5.79 2.55 5.76
CA ILE A 187 -4.83 3.63 5.97
C ILE A 187 -3.57 2.96 6.50
N PHE A 188 -2.51 2.94 5.69
CA PHE A 188 -1.17 2.56 6.09
C PHE A 188 -0.33 3.79 6.36
N TYR A 189 0.66 3.66 7.25
CA TYR A 189 1.65 4.69 7.48
C TYR A 189 3.04 4.09 7.70
N SER A 190 4.09 4.81 7.30
CA SER A 190 5.46 4.37 7.49
C SER A 190 5.90 4.52 8.96
N GLN A 191 6.50 3.48 9.53
CA GLN A 191 7.11 3.50 10.85
C GLN A 191 8.56 3.00 10.78
N GLN A 192 9.49 3.92 10.59
CA GLN A 192 10.92 3.61 10.71
C GLN A 192 11.34 3.69 12.17
N GLU A 193 11.78 2.57 12.76
CA GLU A 193 12.09 2.46 14.20
C GLU A 193 13.10 3.53 14.68
N ASN A 194 14.08 3.85 13.82
CA ASN A 194 15.16 4.78 14.12
C ASN A 194 14.92 6.21 13.61
N ASP A 195 13.74 6.52 13.04
CA ASP A 195 13.41 7.88 12.62
C ASP A 195 12.68 8.64 13.75
N PRO A 196 13.31 9.65 14.38
CA PRO A 196 12.66 10.47 15.40
C PRO A 196 11.58 11.40 14.82
N TYR A 197 11.50 11.57 13.49
CA TYR A 197 10.55 12.42 12.78
C TYR A 197 9.39 11.65 12.12
N ARG A 198 9.21 10.37 12.50
CA ARG A 198 8.10 9.52 12.05
C ARG A 198 6.73 10.08 12.45
N LEU A 199 5.70 9.60 11.74
CA LEU A 199 4.30 9.77 12.14
C LEU A 199 4.01 8.91 13.37
N ASN A 200 3.32 9.49 14.35
CA ASN A 200 2.80 8.77 15.50
C ASN A 200 1.28 8.75 15.43
N LEU A 201 0.69 7.56 15.35
CA LEU A 201 -0.76 7.39 15.42
C LEU A 201 -1.24 7.75 16.83
N LEU A 202 -2.13 8.73 16.93
CA LEU A 202 -2.70 9.19 18.20
C LEU A 202 -4.05 8.55 18.49
N SER A 203 -4.91 8.47 17.47
CA SER A 203 -6.25 7.91 17.56
C SER A 203 -6.78 7.56 16.17
N ARG A 204 -7.80 6.70 16.11
CA ARG A 204 -8.56 6.37 14.90
C ARG A 204 -10.05 6.40 15.20
N TYR A 205 -10.88 6.51 14.17
CA TYR A 205 -12.30 6.21 14.30
C TYR A 205 -12.48 4.70 14.30
N ASP A 206 -13.30 4.21 15.22
CA ASP A 206 -13.67 2.80 15.28
C ASP A 206 -14.53 2.44 14.07
N LEU A 207 -14.32 1.23 13.55
CA LEU A 207 -15.13 0.67 12.47
C LEU A 207 -16.29 -0.13 13.06
N TYR A 208 -17.34 -0.25 12.26
CA TYR A 208 -18.39 -1.22 12.54
C TYR A 208 -17.85 -2.63 12.43
N LYS A 209 -18.39 -3.52 13.24
CA LYS A 209 -18.14 -4.96 13.18
C LYS A 209 -19.16 -5.66 12.31
N GLN A 210 -18.78 -6.81 11.76
CA GLN A 210 -19.62 -7.59 10.85
C GLN A 210 -21.02 -7.92 11.41
N ASP A 211 -21.12 -8.24 12.69
CA ASP A 211 -22.38 -8.54 13.37
C ASP A 211 -23.28 -7.30 13.57
N GLU A 212 -22.70 -6.11 13.66
CA GLU A 212 -23.43 -4.85 13.80
C GLU A 212 -24.12 -4.44 12.48
N VAL A 213 -23.57 -4.86 11.33
CA VAL A 213 -24.04 -4.43 10.00
C VAL A 213 -24.63 -5.55 9.15
N ILE A 214 -24.74 -6.78 9.65
CA ILE A 214 -25.19 -7.97 8.90
C ILE A 214 -26.54 -7.80 8.19
N ASN A 215 -27.45 -6.96 8.71
CA ASN A 215 -28.76 -6.70 8.11
C ASN A 215 -28.89 -5.31 7.47
N VAL A 216 -27.78 -4.61 7.30
CA VAL A 216 -27.73 -3.23 6.80
C VAL A 216 -27.22 -3.24 5.36
N HIS A 217 -28.12 -3.09 4.39
CA HIS A 217 -27.73 -2.99 2.98
C HIS A 217 -27.33 -1.55 2.67
N MET A 218 -26.13 -1.33 2.14
CA MET A 218 -25.65 0.00 1.77
C MET A 218 -25.44 0.13 0.25
N PRO A 219 -25.59 1.33 -0.35
CA PRO A 219 -26.07 2.57 0.28
C PRO A 219 -27.58 2.51 0.60
N ASN A 220 -28.02 3.33 1.55
CA ASN A 220 -29.42 3.48 1.94
C ASN A 220 -29.72 4.89 2.48
N HIS A 221 -30.90 5.10 3.07
CA HIS A 221 -31.31 6.40 3.60
C HIS A 221 -30.48 6.92 4.79
N GLN A 222 -29.76 6.05 5.48
CA GLN A 222 -28.83 6.39 6.58
C GLN A 222 -27.38 6.48 6.09
N PHE A 223 -26.98 5.61 5.15
CA PHE A 223 -25.62 5.52 4.62
C PHE A 223 -25.57 5.90 3.14
N ALA A 224 -24.97 7.05 2.83
CA ALA A 224 -24.91 7.58 1.47
C ALA A 224 -23.90 6.88 0.56
N SER A 225 -23.08 5.97 1.11
CA SER A 225 -22.14 5.11 0.39
C SER A 225 -22.27 3.69 0.92
N ASP A 226 -21.90 2.73 0.08
CA ASP A 226 -21.63 1.35 0.43
C ASP A 226 -20.34 1.14 1.24
N HIS A 227 -19.47 2.15 1.31
CA HIS A 227 -18.26 2.15 2.13
C HIS A 227 -18.39 3.06 3.37
N PHE A 228 -17.77 2.63 4.47
CA PHE A 228 -17.59 3.42 5.67
C PHE A 228 -16.33 4.28 5.58
N MET A 229 -16.39 5.48 6.16
CA MET A 229 -15.25 6.37 6.24
C MET A 229 -14.22 5.87 7.25
N LEU A 230 -12.96 5.78 6.82
CA LEU A 230 -11.82 5.60 7.71
C LEU A 230 -11.28 6.97 8.14
N ALA A 231 -10.83 7.07 9.39
CA ALA A 231 -10.21 8.29 9.88
C ALA A 231 -9.13 7.99 10.93
N ALA A 232 -8.01 8.68 10.82
CA ALA A 232 -6.87 8.57 11.71
C ALA A 232 -6.31 9.95 12.05
N LYS A 233 -5.85 10.10 13.29
CA LYS A 233 -5.16 11.30 13.76
C LYS A 233 -3.70 10.96 14.01
N PHE A 234 -2.81 11.69 13.34
CA PHE A 234 -1.37 11.53 13.51
C PHE A 234 -0.74 12.78 14.14
N ALA A 235 0.35 12.57 14.87
CA ALA A 235 1.32 13.62 15.21
C ALA A 235 2.56 13.49 14.31
N LEU A 236 2.94 14.60 13.67
CA LEU A 236 4.20 14.75 12.97
C LEU A 236 5.16 15.60 13.81
N LYS A 237 6.36 15.09 14.06
CA LYS A 237 7.39 15.84 14.80
C LYS A 237 8.22 16.67 13.82
N LEU A 238 8.31 17.97 14.06
CA LEU A 238 9.13 18.88 13.26
C LEU A 238 10.62 18.75 13.59
N ARG A 239 11.46 18.93 12.57
CA ARG A 239 12.92 19.05 12.68
C ARG A 239 13.23 20.43 13.22
N LYS A 240 13.68 20.51 14.48
CA LYS A 240 14.13 21.77 15.07
C LYS A 240 15.21 22.39 14.18
N THR A 241 14.96 23.58 13.64
CA THR A 241 16.00 24.38 13.03
C THR A 241 16.94 24.84 14.14
N ASN A 242 18.17 24.33 14.16
CA ASN A 242 19.23 24.96 14.94
C ASN A 242 19.49 26.33 14.32
N VAL A 243 18.76 27.36 14.76
CA VAL A 243 19.17 28.73 14.54
C VAL A 243 20.41 28.90 15.42
N ALA A 244 21.58 28.67 14.83
CA ALA A 244 22.83 29.05 15.45
C ALA A 244 22.75 30.55 15.69
N HIS A 245 22.56 30.95 16.95
CA HIS A 245 22.84 32.30 17.39
C HIS A 245 24.34 32.53 17.15
N GLN A 246 24.68 33.08 15.98
CA GLN A 246 25.92 33.80 15.80
C GLN A 246 25.80 35.08 16.64
N GLN A 247 26.40 35.05 17.83
CA GLN A 247 26.86 36.23 18.56
C GLN A 247 28.36 36.34 18.39
#